data_AF-A0A6V7NHH5-F1
#
_entry.id   AF-A0A6V7NHH5-F1
#
_cell.length_a   1.000
_cell.length_b   1.000
_cell.length_c   1.000
_cell.angle_alpha   90.00
_cell.angle_beta   90.00
_cell.angle_gamma   90.00
#
_symmetry.space_group_name_H-M   'P 1'
#
loop_
_entity.id
_entity.type
_entity.pdbx_description
1 polymer ?
#
loop_
_entity_poly.entity_id
_entity_poly.type
_entity_poly.pdbx_seq_one_letter_code
_entity_poly.pdbx_strand_id
1 'polypeptide(L)'
;MVSKLPNDKEVIYGALDRWIAWETEFPVIAATKALEILRRRNQWLRIIQVTKWLLSKGQVLTLETYDTLLLAFNMEGRIDEAESIGNTYEKGRINITGSNRRITKIIEESKNLTIS
;
A
#
# COMPACT_ATOMS: atom_id res chain seq x y z
N MET A 1 9.13 14.96 -21.03
CA MET A 1 8.15 15.56 -20.11
C MET A 1 7.48 14.43 -19.35
N VAL A 2 7.76 14.27 -18.06
CA VAL A 2 7.06 13.27 -17.24
C VAL A 2 5.66 13.83 -17.02
N SER A 3 4.68 13.27 -17.72
CA SER A 3 3.27 13.62 -17.51
C SER A 3 2.96 13.43 -16.03
N LYS A 4 2.55 14.51 -15.35
CA LYS A 4 1.92 14.43 -14.03
C LYS A 4 0.73 13.49 -14.20
N LEU A 5 0.90 12.23 -13.79
CA LEU A 5 -0.18 11.27 -13.78
C LEU A 5 -1.30 11.83 -12.90
N PRO A 6 -2.56 11.75 -13.33
CA PRO A 6 -3.69 12.20 -12.53
C PRO A 6 -3.63 11.54 -11.15
N ASN A 7 -3.71 12.35 -10.11
CA ASN A 7 -3.78 11.87 -8.72
C ASN A 7 -5.22 11.49 -8.32
N ASP A 8 -6.16 11.70 -9.24
CA ASP A 8 -7.57 11.43 -9.03
C ASP A 8 -7.81 9.92 -8.93
N LYS A 9 -8.31 9.51 -7.76
CA LYS A 9 -8.64 8.12 -7.44
C LYS A 9 -9.47 7.47 -8.53
N GLU A 10 -10.50 8.16 -9.03
CA GLU A 10 -11.42 7.66 -10.06
C GLU A 10 -10.71 7.34 -11.38
N VAL A 11 -9.78 8.19 -11.81
CA VAL A 11 -9.03 7.99 -13.06
C VAL A 11 -8.12 6.77 -12.93
N ILE A 12 -7.45 6.63 -11.78
CA ILE A 12 -6.53 5.51 -11.53
C ILE A 12 -7.31 4.21 -11.36
N TYR A 13 -8.38 4.22 -10.58
CA TYR A 13 -9.20 3.03 -10.34
C TYR A 13 -9.91 2.61 -11.63
N GLY A 14 -10.42 3.54 -12.43
CA GLY A 14 -11.02 3.23 -13.73
C GLY A 14 -10.01 2.72 -14.76
N ALA A 15 -8.74 3.13 -14.69
CA ALA A 15 -7.68 2.55 -15.52
C ALA A 15 -7.35 1.11 -15.08
N LEU A 16 -7.21 0.89 -13.78
CA LEU A 16 -6.93 -0.43 -13.22
C LEU A 16 -8.10 -1.40 -13.42
N ASP A 17 -9.34 -0.95 -13.25
CA ASP A 17 -10.56 -1.73 -13.47
C ASP A 17 -10.71 -2.16 -14.93
N ARG A 18 -10.41 -1.25 -15.87
CA ARG A 18 -10.35 -1.60 -17.28
C ARG A 18 -9.26 -2.63 -17.55
N TRP A 19 -8.10 -2.54 -16.90
CA TRP A 19 -7.06 -3.54 -17.06
C TRP A 19 -7.52 -4.94 -16.61
N ILE A 20 -8.13 -5.10 -15.43
CA ILE A 20 -8.66 -6.42 -15.02
C ILE A 20 -9.78 -6.92 -15.93
N ALA A 21 -10.59 -6.03 -16.51
CA ALA A 21 -11.72 -6.42 -17.34
C ALA A 21 -11.32 -7.22 -18.59
N TRP A 22 -10.05 -7.14 -19.01
CA TRP A 22 -9.49 -7.93 -20.12
C TRP A 22 -8.71 -9.17 -19.65
N GLU A 23 -8.53 -9.34 -18.34
CA GLU A 23 -7.79 -10.47 -17.77
C GLU A 23 -8.75 -11.61 -17.40
N THR A 24 -8.41 -12.83 -17.81
CA THR A 24 -9.21 -14.03 -17.52
C THR A 24 -9.18 -14.40 -16.03
N GLU A 25 -8.09 -14.06 -15.34
CA GLU A 25 -7.87 -14.30 -13.92
C GLU A 25 -7.32 -13.03 -13.25
N PHE A 26 -7.49 -12.90 -11.93
CA PHE A 26 -7.00 -11.71 -11.24
C PHE A 26 -5.47 -11.61 -11.30
N PRO A 27 -4.90 -10.48 -11.76
CA PRO A 27 -3.48 -10.41 -12.10
C PRO A 27 -2.58 -10.11 -10.88
N VAL A 28 -2.64 -10.96 -9.85
CA VAL A 28 -1.88 -10.78 -8.58
C VAL A 28 -0.38 -10.66 -8.85
N ILE A 29 0.18 -11.56 -9.68
CA ILE A 29 1.62 -11.56 -10.01
C ILE A 29 2.03 -10.27 -10.71
N ALA A 30 1.22 -9.77 -11.64
CA ALA A 30 1.50 -8.53 -12.35
C ALA A 30 1.37 -7.31 -11.43
N ALA A 31 0.39 -7.30 -10.51
CA ALA A 31 0.25 -6.28 -9.50
C ALA A 31 1.47 -6.24 -8.55
N THR A 32 1.95 -7.39 -8.09
CA THR A 32 3.17 -7.48 -7.25
C THR A 32 4.40 -6.94 -7.98
N LYS A 33 4.61 -7.33 -9.25
CA LYS A 33 5.71 -6.79 -10.08
C LYS A 33 5.59 -5.28 -10.27
N ALA A 34 4.38 -4.77 -10.49
CA ALA A 34 4.14 -3.34 -10.60
C ALA A 34 4.50 -2.60 -9.31
N LEU A 35 4.10 -3.11 -8.15
CA LEU A 35 4.46 -2.55 -6.85
C LEU A 35 5.97 -2.54 -6.62
N GLU A 36 6.69 -3.60 -7.00
CA GLU A 36 8.15 -3.63 -6.88
C GLU A 36 8.81 -2.55 -7.75
N ILE A 37 8.35 -2.38 -9.00
CA ILE A 37 8.85 -1.34 -9.91
C ILE A 37 8.58 0.05 -9.35
N LEU A 38 7.36 0.30 -8.83
CA LEU A 38 7.00 1.58 -8.23
C LEU A 38 7.84 1.88 -6.99
N ARG A 39 8.13 0.86 -6.16
CA ARG A 39 9.01 0.97 -5.00
C ARG A 39 10.43 1.36 -5.39
N ARG A 40 11.01 0.69 -6.40
CA ARG A 40 12.36 1.04 -6.92
C ARG A 40 12.42 2.47 -7.49
N ARG A 41 11.29 3.02 -7.92
CA ARG A 41 11.16 4.38 -8.44
C ARG A 41 10.76 5.41 -7.39
N ASN A 42 10.66 5.02 -6.11
CA ASN A 42 10.17 5.87 -5.02
C ASN A 42 8.81 6.52 -5.31
N GLN A 43 7.93 5.85 -6.07
CA GLN A 43 6.58 6.34 -6.38
C GLN A 43 5.60 5.91 -5.28
N TRP A 44 5.82 6.39 -4.06
CA TRP A 44 5.10 5.98 -2.85
C TRP A 44 3.59 6.26 -2.92
N LEU A 45 3.20 7.44 -3.41
CA LEU A 45 1.79 7.76 -3.68
C LEU A 45 1.11 6.75 -4.60
N ARG A 46 1.82 6.26 -5.62
CA ARG A 46 1.30 5.28 -6.58
C ARG A 46 1.17 3.90 -5.96
N ILE A 47 2.11 3.52 -5.08
CA ILE A 47 2.01 2.31 -4.27
C ILE A 47 0.74 2.35 -3.43
N ILE A 48 0.48 3.45 -2.71
CA ILE A 48 -0.74 3.59 -1.90
C ILE A 48 -1.99 3.39 -2.76
N GLN A 49 -2.04 4.01 -3.94
CA GLN A 49 -3.20 3.95 -4.84
C GLN A 49 -3.45 2.54 -5.37
N VAL A 50 -2.42 1.86 -5.87
CA VAL A 50 -2.53 0.49 -6.39
C VAL A 50 -2.91 -0.48 -5.27
N THR A 51 -2.29 -0.36 -4.09
CA THR A 51 -2.56 -1.28 -2.98
C THR A 51 -3.96 -1.08 -2.38
N LYS A 52 -4.44 0.17 -2.24
CA LYS A 52 -5.83 0.43 -1.82
C LYS A 52 -6.85 -0.10 -2.82
N TRP A 53 -6.51 -0.06 -4.10
CA TRP A 53 -7.35 -0.63 -5.14
C TRP A 53 -7.41 -2.16 -5.02
N LEU A 54 -6.27 -2.84 -4.84
CA LEU A 54 -6.23 -4.30 -4.59
C LEU A 54 -7.11 -4.70 -3.40
N LEU A 55 -7.02 -3.96 -2.30
CA LEU A 55 -7.86 -4.15 -1.11
C LEU A 55 -9.35 -4.01 -1.42
N SER A 56 -9.74 -3.01 -2.22
CA SER A 56 -11.14 -2.80 -2.60
C SER A 56 -11.72 -3.92 -3.48
N LYS A 57 -10.86 -4.74 -4.12
CA LYS A 57 -11.28 -5.91 -4.91
C LYS A 57 -11.35 -7.19 -4.08
N GLY A 58 -11.18 -7.11 -2.75
CA GLY A 58 -11.23 -8.26 -1.85
C GLY A 58 -10.05 -9.21 -2.00
N GLN A 59 -8.96 -8.77 -2.65
CA GLN A 59 -7.78 -9.59 -2.81
C GLN A 59 -6.96 -9.58 -1.53
N VAL A 60 -6.76 -10.76 -0.95
CA VAL A 60 -5.95 -10.93 0.26
C VAL A 60 -4.50 -10.66 -0.10
N LEU A 61 -4.02 -9.54 0.41
CA LEU A 61 -2.64 -9.15 0.27
C LEU A 61 -1.74 -10.01 1.15
N THR A 62 -0.63 -10.48 0.58
CA THR A 62 0.46 -11.07 1.35
C THR A 62 1.02 -10.03 2.33
N LEU A 63 1.63 -10.50 3.43
CA LEU A 63 2.22 -9.64 4.46
C LEU A 63 3.18 -8.58 3.86
N GLU A 64 3.92 -8.96 2.82
CA GLU A 64 4.83 -8.08 2.09
C GLU A 64 4.13 -6.87 1.45
N THR A 65 2.90 -7.05 0.97
CA THR A 65 2.15 -5.94 0.37
C THR A 65 1.64 -4.98 1.44
N TYR A 66 1.33 -5.48 2.64
CA TYR A 66 1.01 -4.63 3.80
C TYR A 66 2.22 -3.86 4.31
N ASP A 67 3.37 -4.51 4.44
CA ASP A 67 4.63 -3.84 4.81
C ASP A 67 4.96 -2.73 3.81
N THR A 68 4.76 -3.01 2.51
CA THR A 68 4.97 -2.03 1.43
C THR A 68 3.98 -0.87 1.50
N LEU A 69 2.71 -1.12 1.87
CA LEU A 69 1.71 -0.07 2.05
C LEU A 69 2.00 0.83 3.26
N LEU A 70 2.35 0.22 4.40
CA LEU A 70 2.71 0.95 5.62
C LEU A 70 3.97 1.80 5.39
N LEU A 71 4.97 1.25 4.72
CA LEU A 71 6.16 2.01 4.31
C LEU A 71 5.77 3.17 3.40
N ALA A 72 4.90 2.95 2.41
CA ALA A 72 4.48 4.02 1.50
C ALA A 72 3.69 5.12 2.22
N PHE A 73 2.82 4.79 3.18
CA PHE A 73 2.16 5.79 4.03
C PHE A 73 3.16 6.60 4.83
N ASN A 74 4.17 5.95 5.41
CA ASN A 74 5.22 6.65 6.15
C ASN A 74 6.01 7.63 5.27
N MET A 75 6.42 7.18 4.07
CA MET A 75 7.17 7.99 3.12
C MET A 75 6.36 9.18 2.57
N GLU A 76 5.03 9.09 2.56
CA GLU A 76 4.12 10.17 2.17
C GLU A 76 3.62 11.00 3.36
N GLY A 77 4.12 10.75 4.59
CA GLY A 77 3.71 11.48 5.80
C GLY A 77 2.27 11.22 6.25
N ARG A 78 1.62 10.15 5.76
CA ARG A 78 0.22 9.80 6.03
C ARG A 78 0.09 8.87 7.24
N ILE A 79 0.63 9.31 8.38
CA ILE A 79 0.79 8.49 9.59
C ILE A 79 -0.57 8.04 10.15
N ASP A 80 -1.60 8.89 10.12
CA ASP A 80 -2.95 8.56 10.60
C ASP A 80 -3.57 7.37 9.83
N GLU A 81 -3.32 7.31 8.53
CA GLU A 81 -3.80 6.22 7.68
C GLU A 81 -3.01 4.93 7.90
N ALA A 82 -1.70 5.04 8.16
CA ALA A 82 -0.89 3.90 8.55
C ALA A 82 -1.37 3.29 9.88
N GLU A 83 -1.71 4.13 10.85
CA GLU A 83 -2.21 3.70 12.17
C GLU A 83 -3.62 3.10 12.07
N SER A 84 -4.53 3.69 11.28
CA SER A 84 -5.88 3.13 11.05
C SER A 84 -5.84 1.75 10.37
N ILE A 85 -5.00 1.61 9.34
CA ILE A 85 -4.74 0.33 8.66
C ILE A 85 -4.12 -0.64 9.66
N GLY A 86 -3.02 -0.26 10.32
CA GLY A 86 -2.34 -1.06 11.34
C GLY A 86 -3.29 -1.61 12.40
N ASN A 87 -4.13 -0.76 13.00
CA ASN A 87 -5.11 -1.16 14.02
C ASN A 87 -6.18 -2.12 13.49
N THR A 88 -6.63 -1.93 12.24
CA THR A 88 -7.57 -2.85 11.58
C THR A 88 -6.93 -4.23 11.36
N TYR A 89 -5.65 -4.27 11.02
CA TYR A 89 -4.89 -5.52 10.90
C TYR A 89 -4.54 -6.14 12.25
N GLU A 90 -4.13 -5.35 13.25
CA GLU A 90 -3.82 -5.82 14.60
C GLU A 90 -5.03 -6.47 15.26
N LYS A 91 -6.23 -5.89 15.06
CA LYS A 91 -7.49 -6.47 15.54
C LYS A 91 -7.84 -7.79 14.83
N GLY A 92 -7.40 -7.98 13.57
CA GLY A 92 -7.47 -9.26 12.86
C GLY A 92 -6.31 -10.23 13.13
N ARG A 93 -5.21 -9.77 13.74
CA ARG A 93 -3.93 -10.49 13.92
C ARG A 93 -3.64 -11.01 15.33
N ILE A 94 -4.57 -10.91 16.29
CA ILE A 94 -4.47 -11.68 17.55
C ILE A 94 -4.32 -13.20 17.32
N ASN A 95 -4.46 -13.69 16.08
CA ASN A 95 -4.24 -15.08 15.69
C ASN A 95 -2.92 -15.40 14.96
N ILE A 96 -2.03 -14.46 14.62
CA ILE A 96 -0.80 -14.80 13.87
C ILE A 96 0.40 -13.95 14.29
N THR A 97 1.28 -14.59 15.05
CA THR A 97 2.45 -14.09 15.78
C THR A 97 3.63 -13.65 14.89
N GLY A 98 4.52 -12.80 15.44
CA GLY A 98 5.93 -12.68 15.02
C GLY A 98 6.37 -11.38 14.33
N SER A 99 5.66 -10.89 13.31
CA SER A 99 6.17 -9.78 12.45
C SER A 99 6.01 -8.36 13.02
N ASN A 100 5.25 -8.18 14.11
CA ASN A 100 4.84 -6.85 14.57
C ASN A 100 6.00 -5.93 15.02
N ARG A 101 7.11 -6.47 15.55
CA ARG A 101 8.19 -5.63 16.11
C ARG A 101 8.83 -4.63 15.14
N ARG A 102 8.88 -4.92 13.84
CA ARG A 102 9.47 -4.00 12.85
C ARG A 102 8.52 -2.85 12.50
N ILE A 103 7.23 -3.14 12.40
CA ILE A 103 6.21 -2.13 12.07
C ILE A 103 6.04 -1.15 13.23
N THR A 104 5.93 -1.64 14.47
CA THR A 104 5.81 -0.77 15.65
C THR A 104 7.02 0.14 15.77
N LYS A 105 8.23 -0.38 15.51
CA LYS A 105 9.47 0.39 15.53
C LYS A 105 9.52 1.46 14.43
N ILE A 106 9.08 1.16 13.21
CA ILE A 106 8.99 2.15 12.12
C ILE A 106 8.00 3.27 12.49
N ILE A 107 6.85 2.93 13.08
CA ILE A 107 5.85 3.93 13.50
C ILE A 107 6.41 4.81 14.64
N GLU A 108 7.07 4.23 15.65
CA GLU A 108 7.71 4.98 16.73
C GLU A 108 8.83 5.91 16.23
N GLU A 109 9.70 5.41 15.35
CA GLU A 109 10.78 6.22 14.75
C GLU A 109 10.23 7.39 13.92
N SER A 110 9.09 7.20 13.25
CA SER A 110 8.45 8.22 12.42
C SER A 110 7.71 9.28 13.24
N LYS A 111 7.13 8.89 14.39
CA LYS A 111 6.60 9.84 15.39
C LYS A 111 7.71 10.73 15.96
N ASN A 112 8.93 10.21 16.14
CA ASN A 112 10.05 11.00 16.65
C ASN A 112 10.65 11.99 15.63
N LEU A 113 10.49 11.73 14.33
CA LEU A 113 10.97 12.63 13.26
C LEU A 113 10.06 13.85 13.02
N THR A 114 8.82 13.83 13.54
CA THR A 114 7.84 14.91 13.37
C THR A 114 7.77 15.86 14.57
N ILE A 115 8.51 15.59 15.66
CA ILE A 115 8.52 16.39 16.91
C ILE A 115 9.86 17.14 17.09
N SER A 116 10.67 17.29 16.03
CA SER A 116 11.91 18.11 16.07
C SER A 116 11.82 19.38 15.23
#